data_AF-A0A2H3K404-F1
#
_entry.id   AF-A0A2H3K404-F1
#
_cell.length_a   1.000
_cell.length_b   1.000
_cell.length_c   1.000
_cell.angle_alpha   90.00
_cell.angle_beta   90.00
_cell.angle_gamma   90.00
#
_symmetry.space_group_name_H-M   'P 1'
#
loop_
_entity.id
_entity.type
_entity.pdbx_description
1 polymer ?
#
loop_
_entity_poly.entity_id
_entity_poly.type
_entity_poly.pdbx_seq_one_letter_code
_entity_poly.pdbx_strand_id
1 'polypeptide(L)'
;MHLVPADLSLFPATPEQILEGRRRSAAEWGHGLTLEQYIRRGDILHQKEHAAGNRHITWVLAPRSDPATLDFMCSCQTYRRNGVVAKCSMPSDVIAYGVASVYTPASKRGYGYARHMMRLLHWILAPRSALPSSFPAEWGAPPRVHQNLGLGDAQFSVLYSAIGPEFYRACGPSAEAGNGWLIGGHVSTMRDLAAVPVARDVGVDDADTAGRQWKLLSLDEVKTVFDRDAEWMAQDLAIKSAQSPKTLFTFLPNHGVGAYANEFALKFTNDGQLVMPFDSWGVMLLPSGTSSVADVLQNESRKEAALATWSVDVFRSTPTLVVTRLRATTDNVVSLLDEIEKAARREGMLEVDILNLPEAFQAAARERGWKTFDRTDYLPSFKWYGEEKEDDVEWLFSERFCWC
;
A
#
# COMPACT_ATOMS: atom_id res chain seq x y z
N MET A 1 -18.26 28.42 -15.14
CA MET A 1 -19.17 27.52 -15.90
C MET A 1 -18.95 26.13 -15.35
N HIS A 2 -20.00 25.45 -14.88
CA HIS A 2 -19.87 24.09 -14.35
C HIS A 2 -19.78 23.13 -15.54
N LEU A 3 -18.63 22.44 -15.70
CA LEU A 3 -18.44 21.44 -16.74
C LEU A 3 -19.17 20.15 -16.37
N VAL A 4 -19.88 19.57 -17.34
CA VAL A 4 -20.59 18.30 -17.16
C VAL A 4 -19.66 17.13 -17.51
N PRO A 5 -19.98 15.88 -17.12
CA PRO A 5 -19.14 14.71 -17.40
C PRO A 5 -18.70 14.58 -18.87
N ALA A 6 -19.60 14.83 -19.83
CA ALA A 6 -19.27 14.74 -21.26
C ALA A 6 -18.14 15.69 -21.70
N ASP A 7 -17.96 16.84 -21.02
CA ASP A 7 -16.92 17.82 -21.34
C ASP A 7 -15.53 17.41 -20.86
N LEU A 8 -15.46 16.40 -19.97
CA LEU A 8 -14.26 16.05 -19.22
C LEU A 8 -13.72 14.68 -19.64
N SER A 9 -12.41 14.50 -19.51
CA SER A 9 -11.78 13.19 -19.63
C SER A 9 -10.52 13.08 -18.79
N LEU A 10 -9.97 11.87 -18.70
CA LEU A 10 -8.69 11.63 -18.05
C LEU A 10 -7.54 11.77 -19.05
N PHE A 11 -6.51 12.46 -18.61
CA PHE A 11 -5.27 12.64 -19.34
C PHE A 11 -4.08 12.36 -18.42
N PRO A 12 -3.00 11.75 -18.94
CA PRO A 12 -1.71 11.79 -18.26
C PRO A 12 -1.31 13.25 -18.03
N ALA A 13 -0.94 13.59 -16.80
CA ALA A 13 -0.60 14.94 -16.42
C ALA A 13 0.69 15.41 -17.11
N THR A 14 0.73 16.65 -17.57
CA THR A 14 1.98 17.29 -17.98
C THR A 14 2.87 17.58 -16.76
N PRO A 15 4.18 17.85 -16.94
CA PRO A 15 5.05 18.25 -15.83
C PRO A 15 4.51 19.45 -15.04
N GLU A 16 3.91 20.43 -15.72
CA GLU A 16 3.32 21.61 -15.10
C GLU A 16 2.07 21.26 -14.30
N GLN A 17 1.23 20.35 -14.81
CA GLN A 17 0.05 19.85 -14.08
C GLN A 17 0.45 19.02 -12.85
N ILE A 18 1.54 18.24 -12.91
CA ILE A 18 2.09 17.52 -11.75
C ILE A 18 2.53 18.51 -10.67
N LEU A 19 3.30 19.54 -11.06
CA LEU A 19 3.75 20.59 -10.13
C LEU A 19 2.56 21.31 -9.50
N GLU A 20 1.57 21.69 -10.30
CA GLU A 20 0.35 22.36 -9.83
C GLU A 20 -0.48 21.46 -8.91
N GLY A 21 -0.61 20.17 -9.21
CA GLY A 21 -1.28 19.20 -8.36
C GLY A 21 -0.61 19.05 -6.99
N ARG A 22 0.73 19.08 -6.95
CA ARG A 22 1.49 19.08 -5.68
C ARG A 22 1.27 20.38 -4.90
N ARG A 23 1.30 21.54 -5.57
CA ARG A 23 1.00 22.83 -4.91
C ARG A 23 -0.38 22.84 -4.24
N ARG A 24 -1.38 22.30 -4.94
CA ARG A 24 -2.77 22.23 -4.43
C ARG A 24 -2.91 21.28 -3.24
N SER A 25 -2.25 20.12 -3.29
CA SER A 25 -2.36 19.09 -2.25
C SER A 25 -1.46 19.33 -1.03
N ALA A 26 -0.45 20.19 -1.13
CA ALA A 26 0.53 20.42 -0.07
C ALA A 26 -0.10 20.83 1.28
N ALA A 27 -1.19 21.61 1.26
CA ALA A 27 -1.88 22.02 2.49
C ALA A 27 -2.52 20.83 3.23
N GLU A 28 -3.00 19.82 2.49
CA GLU A 28 -3.65 18.64 3.09
C GLU A 28 -2.63 17.56 3.47
N TRP A 29 -1.57 17.36 2.68
CA TRP A 29 -0.66 16.20 2.81
C TRP A 29 0.81 16.55 3.07
N GLY A 30 1.14 17.84 3.18
CA GLY A 30 2.50 18.31 3.44
C GLY A 30 2.99 17.99 4.85
N HIS A 31 2.10 17.97 5.84
CA HIS A 31 2.34 17.63 7.26
C HIS A 31 3.74 18.01 7.79
N GLY A 32 3.93 19.28 8.13
CA GLY A 32 5.18 19.78 8.69
C GLY A 32 6.28 20.09 7.68
N LEU A 33 6.11 19.73 6.41
CA LEU A 33 7.00 20.14 5.33
C LEU A 33 6.63 21.53 4.79
N THR A 34 7.66 22.30 4.41
CA THR A 34 7.47 23.44 3.52
C THR A 34 7.00 22.97 2.14
N LEU A 35 6.39 23.87 1.35
CA LEU A 35 5.96 23.55 -0.01
C LEU A 35 7.11 23.01 -0.88
N GLU A 36 8.29 23.62 -0.79
CA GLU A 36 9.49 23.18 -1.52
C GLU A 36 9.93 21.78 -1.11
N GLN A 37 9.96 21.50 0.19
CA GLN A 37 10.27 20.16 0.72
C GLN A 37 9.25 19.11 0.27
N TYR A 38 7.96 19.44 0.30
CA TYR A 38 6.90 18.54 -0.17
C TYR A 38 7.05 18.19 -1.65
N ILE A 39 7.30 19.20 -2.50
CA ILE A 39 7.55 19.00 -3.94
C ILE A 39 8.81 18.16 -4.16
N ARG A 40 9.92 18.53 -3.50
CA ARG A 40 11.21 17.84 -3.64
C ARG A 40 11.15 16.39 -3.18
N ARG A 41 10.44 16.08 -2.09
CA ARG A 41 10.20 14.70 -1.64
C ARG A 41 9.47 13.92 -2.73
N GLY A 42 8.42 14.50 -3.31
CA GLY A 42 7.68 13.87 -4.41
C GLY A 42 8.55 13.60 -5.64
N ASP A 43 9.44 14.53 -6.02
CA ASP A 43 10.37 14.33 -7.14
C ASP A 43 11.33 13.17 -6.92
N ILE A 44 11.88 13.08 -5.71
CA ILE A 44 12.83 12.03 -5.35
C ILE A 44 12.14 10.68 -5.30
N LEU A 45 10.96 10.59 -4.68
CA LEU A 45 10.21 9.33 -4.62
C LEU A 45 9.82 8.84 -6.02
N HIS A 46 9.41 9.72 -6.93
CA HIS A 46 9.07 9.32 -8.31
C HIS A 46 10.28 8.88 -9.16
N GLN A 47 11.51 9.05 -8.68
CA GLN A 47 12.72 8.53 -9.34
C GLN A 47 13.12 7.13 -8.83
N LYS A 48 12.46 6.63 -7.79
CA LYS A 48 12.74 5.32 -7.19
C LYS A 48 12.17 4.19 -8.05
N GLU A 49 12.63 2.98 -7.77
CA GLU A 49 12.33 1.78 -8.54
C GLU A 49 10.82 1.55 -8.74
N HIS A 50 10.01 1.77 -7.69
CA HIS A 50 8.57 1.58 -7.72
C HIS A 50 7.85 2.46 -8.76
N ALA A 51 8.45 3.59 -9.16
CA ALA A 51 7.89 4.56 -10.10
C ALA A 51 8.52 4.49 -11.49
N ALA A 52 9.63 3.76 -11.64
CA ALA A 52 10.40 3.68 -12.88
C ALA A 52 9.65 2.94 -14.00
N GLY A 53 9.87 3.38 -15.25
CA GLY A 53 9.38 2.69 -16.45
C GLY A 53 7.87 2.68 -16.60
N ASN A 54 7.23 3.86 -16.50
CA ASN A 54 5.77 4.04 -16.54
C ASN A 54 5.00 3.31 -15.41
N ARG A 55 5.69 2.84 -14.37
CA ARG A 55 5.04 2.23 -13.19
C ARG A 55 4.36 3.24 -12.29
N HIS A 56 4.58 4.54 -12.50
CA HIS A 56 3.81 5.61 -11.87
C HIS A 56 3.30 6.57 -12.95
N ILE A 57 2.00 6.88 -12.92
CA ILE A 57 1.37 7.88 -13.78
C ILE A 57 0.48 8.78 -12.92
N THR A 58 0.65 10.09 -13.06
CA THR A 58 -0.28 11.07 -12.52
C THR A 58 -1.35 11.38 -13.57
N TRP A 59 -2.60 11.35 -13.16
CA TRP A 59 -3.76 11.63 -14.00
C TRP A 59 -4.42 12.92 -13.58
N VAL A 60 -4.96 13.65 -14.56
CA VAL A 60 -5.84 14.79 -14.33
C VAL A 60 -7.17 14.61 -15.03
N LEU A 61 -8.25 15.03 -14.37
CA LEU A 61 -9.54 15.24 -15.01
C LEU A 61 -9.60 16.66 -15.55
N ALA A 62 -9.52 16.80 -16.88
CA ALA A 62 -9.44 18.10 -17.55
C ALA A 62 -10.49 18.23 -18.66
N PRO A 63 -10.82 19.46 -19.10
CA PRO A 63 -11.69 19.69 -20.25
C PRO A 63 -11.10 19.07 -21.52
N ARG A 64 -11.93 18.43 -22.33
CA ARG A 64 -11.49 17.89 -23.63
C ARG A 64 -11.02 18.97 -24.60
N SER A 65 -11.56 20.18 -24.47
CA SER A 65 -11.18 21.35 -25.28
C SER A 65 -9.83 21.95 -24.87
N ASP A 66 -9.39 21.72 -23.64
CA ASP A 66 -8.10 22.20 -23.12
C ASP A 66 -7.49 21.19 -22.13
N PRO A 67 -6.98 20.04 -22.61
CA PRO A 67 -6.46 18.98 -21.74
C PRO A 67 -5.22 19.38 -20.92
N ALA A 68 -4.48 20.39 -21.39
CA ALA A 68 -3.23 20.86 -20.78
C ALA A 68 -3.45 21.99 -19.75
N THR A 69 -4.70 22.39 -19.50
CA THR A 69 -5.01 23.44 -18.53
C THR A 69 -4.42 23.14 -17.16
N LEU A 70 -3.87 24.16 -16.51
CA LEU A 70 -3.49 24.06 -15.11
C LEU A 70 -4.73 24.07 -14.23
N ASP A 71 -5.86 24.62 -14.68
CA ASP A 71 -7.12 24.61 -13.94
C ASP A 71 -7.90 23.30 -14.10
N PHE A 72 -7.22 22.15 -14.03
CA PHE A 72 -7.86 20.82 -14.04
C PHE A 72 -8.74 20.60 -12.80
N MET A 73 -9.70 19.68 -12.89
CA MET A 73 -10.79 19.52 -11.92
C MET A 73 -10.42 18.65 -10.73
N CYS A 74 -9.69 17.57 -10.99
CA CYS A 74 -9.29 16.56 -10.01
C CYS A 74 -8.01 15.89 -10.51
N SER A 75 -7.22 15.31 -9.61
CA SER A 75 -6.06 14.48 -9.95
C SER A 75 -6.03 13.19 -9.14
N CYS A 76 -5.33 12.18 -9.62
CA CYS A 76 -4.94 10.99 -8.86
C CYS A 76 -3.62 10.44 -9.41
N GLN A 77 -3.07 9.44 -8.74
CA GLN A 77 -1.91 8.70 -9.19
C GLN A 77 -2.26 7.23 -9.30
N THR A 78 -1.68 6.56 -10.29
CA THR A 78 -1.74 5.10 -10.43
C THR A 78 -0.34 4.53 -10.40
N TYR A 79 -0.20 3.42 -9.69
CA TYR A 79 1.03 2.68 -9.53
C TYR A 79 0.86 1.28 -10.09
N ARG A 80 1.56 0.94 -11.18
CA ARG A 80 1.57 -0.40 -11.74
C ARG A 80 2.43 -1.30 -10.86
N ARG A 81 1.89 -2.46 -10.49
CA ARG A 81 2.45 -3.40 -9.52
C ARG A 81 2.31 -4.82 -10.03
N ASN A 82 3.24 -5.67 -9.64
CA ASN A 82 3.09 -7.11 -9.82
C ASN A 82 2.20 -7.64 -8.69
N GLY A 83 1.35 -8.60 -9.04
CA GLY A 83 0.54 -9.34 -8.09
C GLY A 83 0.50 -10.80 -8.47
N VAL A 84 -0.11 -11.59 -7.61
CA VAL A 84 -0.36 -13.02 -7.84
C VAL A 84 -1.82 -13.30 -7.56
N VAL A 85 -2.41 -14.16 -8.39
CA VAL A 85 -3.73 -14.75 -8.17
C VAL A 85 -3.55 -16.26 -8.04
N ALA A 86 -4.28 -16.91 -7.14
CA ALA A 86 -4.26 -18.36 -7.03
C ALA A 86 -5.65 -18.94 -6.81
N LYS A 87 -5.94 -20.03 -7.52
CA LYS A 87 -7.16 -20.84 -7.36
C LYS A 87 -6.79 -22.31 -7.45
N CYS A 88 -7.25 -23.13 -6.51
CA CYS A 88 -7.00 -24.58 -6.50
C CYS A 88 -5.51 -24.94 -6.68
N SER A 89 -4.62 -24.27 -5.95
CA SER A 89 -3.15 -24.45 -6.00
C SER A 89 -2.45 -23.98 -7.28
N MET A 90 -3.14 -23.24 -8.16
CA MET A 90 -2.56 -22.73 -9.41
C MET A 90 -2.29 -21.23 -9.30
N PRO A 91 -1.07 -20.79 -8.91
CA PRO A 91 -0.71 -19.39 -8.92
C PRO A 91 -0.45 -18.89 -10.35
N SER A 92 -0.84 -17.65 -10.62
CA SER A 92 -0.54 -16.93 -11.85
C SER A 92 -0.07 -15.52 -11.53
N ASP A 93 1.00 -15.10 -12.21
CA ASP A 93 1.46 -13.71 -12.16
C ASP A 93 0.46 -12.81 -12.89
N VAL A 94 0.13 -11.70 -12.26
CA VAL A 94 -0.81 -10.72 -12.80
C VAL A 94 -0.30 -9.30 -12.62
N ILE A 95 -0.91 -8.39 -13.37
CA ILE A 95 -0.70 -6.96 -13.21
C ILE A 95 -1.83 -6.37 -12.41
N ALA A 96 -1.48 -5.50 -11.48
CA ALA A 96 -2.45 -4.79 -10.67
C ALA A 96 -2.00 -3.35 -10.42
N TYR A 97 -2.92 -2.54 -9.90
CA TYR A 97 -2.68 -1.10 -9.76
C TYR A 97 -3.02 -0.57 -8.37
N GLY A 98 -2.06 0.07 -7.72
CA GLY A 98 -2.34 0.96 -6.60
C GLY A 98 -2.90 2.29 -7.11
N VAL A 99 -3.90 2.85 -6.44
CA VAL A 99 -4.46 4.18 -6.74
C VAL A 99 -4.32 5.07 -5.52
N ALA A 100 -3.72 6.25 -5.73
CA ALA A 100 -3.34 7.16 -4.66
C ALA A 100 -3.71 8.60 -4.98
N SER A 101 -3.54 9.47 -3.99
CA SER A 101 -3.50 10.92 -4.18
C SER A 101 -4.71 11.51 -4.92
N VAL A 102 -5.90 10.92 -4.71
CA VAL A 102 -7.15 11.42 -5.29
C VAL A 102 -7.47 12.75 -4.64
N TYR A 103 -7.35 13.83 -5.41
CA TYR A 103 -7.45 15.19 -4.89
C TYR A 103 -8.35 16.06 -5.75
N THR A 104 -9.34 16.70 -5.12
CA THR A 104 -10.15 17.76 -5.71
C THR A 104 -9.97 19.05 -4.90
N PRO A 105 -9.56 20.17 -5.52
CA PRO A 105 -9.47 21.47 -4.86
C PRO A 105 -10.79 21.86 -4.19
N ALA A 106 -10.73 22.55 -3.04
CA ALA A 106 -11.92 22.91 -2.28
C ALA A 106 -12.99 23.63 -3.11
N SER A 107 -12.58 24.56 -3.99
CA SER A 107 -13.45 25.30 -4.92
C SER A 107 -14.16 24.43 -5.97
N LYS A 108 -13.72 23.17 -6.14
CA LYS A 108 -14.25 22.20 -7.11
C LYS A 108 -14.89 20.97 -6.47
N ARG A 109 -14.93 20.90 -5.13
CA ARG A 109 -15.63 19.82 -4.40
C ARG A 109 -17.14 19.98 -4.53
N GLY A 110 -17.90 18.90 -4.29
CA GLY A 110 -19.37 18.88 -4.38
C GLY A 110 -19.95 18.77 -5.80
N TYR A 111 -19.11 18.87 -6.83
CA TYR A 111 -19.52 18.83 -8.24
C TYR A 111 -19.39 17.45 -8.91
N GLY A 112 -19.05 16.41 -8.15
CA GLY A 112 -18.92 15.04 -8.65
C GLY A 112 -17.65 14.72 -9.45
N TYR A 113 -16.69 15.67 -9.56
CA TYR A 113 -15.47 15.48 -10.35
C TYR A 113 -14.61 14.29 -9.90
N ALA A 114 -14.35 14.13 -8.60
CA ALA A 114 -13.63 12.96 -8.09
C ALA A 114 -14.35 11.65 -8.46
N ARG A 115 -15.68 11.60 -8.30
CA ARG A 115 -16.47 10.41 -8.67
C ARG A 115 -16.31 10.10 -10.15
N HIS A 116 -16.46 11.10 -11.02
CA HIS A 116 -16.35 10.90 -12.46
C HIS A 116 -14.93 10.48 -12.87
N MET A 117 -13.90 11.09 -12.28
CA MET A 117 -12.49 10.68 -12.46
C MET A 117 -12.29 9.20 -12.13
N MET A 118 -12.74 8.74 -10.96
CA MET A 118 -12.57 7.34 -10.57
C MET A 118 -13.34 6.37 -11.47
N ARG A 119 -14.52 6.77 -11.95
CA ARG A 119 -15.30 5.98 -12.93
C ARG A 119 -14.56 5.82 -14.25
N LEU A 120 -13.97 6.90 -14.78
CA LEU A 120 -13.16 6.87 -16.00
C LEU A 120 -11.87 6.06 -15.81
N LEU A 121 -11.32 6.01 -14.59
CA LEU A 121 -10.09 5.28 -14.30
C LEU A 121 -10.24 3.77 -14.54
N HIS A 122 -11.42 3.19 -14.32
CA HIS A 122 -11.69 1.80 -14.69
C HIS A 122 -11.47 1.55 -16.19
N TRP A 123 -11.88 2.49 -17.04
CA TRP A 123 -11.71 2.41 -18.50
C TRP A 123 -10.26 2.62 -18.97
N ILE A 124 -9.38 3.07 -18.08
CA ILE A 124 -7.94 3.15 -18.30
C ILE A 124 -7.24 1.86 -17.85
N LEU A 125 -7.59 1.34 -16.68
CA LEU A 125 -6.85 0.26 -16.02
C LEU A 125 -7.30 -1.13 -16.44
N ALA A 126 -8.60 -1.36 -16.56
CA ALA A 126 -9.16 -2.70 -16.71
C ALA A 126 -9.03 -3.23 -18.14
N PRO A 127 -8.89 -4.55 -18.33
CA PRO A 127 -9.04 -5.17 -19.63
C PRO A 127 -10.46 -4.94 -20.16
N ARG A 128 -10.56 -4.80 -21.49
CA ARG A 128 -11.85 -4.50 -22.15
C ARG A 128 -12.94 -5.53 -21.82
N SER A 129 -12.56 -6.79 -21.62
CA SER A 129 -13.45 -7.90 -21.26
C SER A 129 -14.10 -7.74 -19.88
N ALA A 130 -13.48 -7.00 -18.97
CA ALA A 130 -13.99 -6.74 -17.61
C ALA A 130 -14.91 -5.51 -17.52
N LEU A 131 -15.05 -4.76 -18.62
CA LEU A 131 -15.82 -3.53 -18.68
C LEU A 131 -17.20 -3.76 -19.33
N PRO A 132 -18.21 -2.95 -18.99
CA PRO A 132 -19.52 -2.98 -19.65
C PRO A 132 -19.41 -2.96 -21.19
N SER A 133 -20.36 -3.59 -21.88
CA SER A 133 -20.33 -3.70 -23.36
C SER A 133 -20.42 -2.33 -24.05
N SER A 134 -21.05 -1.35 -23.42
CA SER A 134 -21.14 0.04 -23.89
C SER A 134 -20.50 1.02 -22.90
N PHE A 135 -19.92 2.10 -23.44
CA PHE A 135 -19.48 3.25 -22.65
C PHE A 135 -20.70 4.16 -22.40
N PRO A 136 -20.92 4.68 -21.18
CA PRO A 136 -22.05 5.57 -20.89
C PRO A 136 -22.02 6.83 -21.77
N ALA A 137 -23.08 7.03 -22.56
CA ALA A 137 -23.13 8.09 -23.56
C ALA A 137 -23.05 9.49 -22.93
N GLU A 138 -23.61 9.65 -21.72
CA GLU A 138 -23.59 10.90 -20.97
C GLU A 138 -22.19 11.29 -20.44
N TRP A 139 -21.21 10.39 -20.53
CA TRP A 139 -19.80 10.67 -20.22
C TRP A 139 -19.00 11.08 -21.47
N GLY A 140 -19.65 11.16 -22.63
CA GLY A 140 -19.02 11.49 -23.90
C GLY A 140 -18.24 10.31 -24.47
N ALA A 141 -17.01 10.55 -24.90
CA ALA A 141 -16.13 9.50 -25.43
C ALA A 141 -15.29 8.85 -24.31
N PRO A 142 -14.99 7.54 -24.40
CA PRO A 142 -14.07 6.90 -23.47
C PRO A 142 -12.69 7.58 -23.47
N PRO A 143 -11.97 7.55 -22.35
CA PRO A 143 -10.62 8.11 -22.30
C PRO A 143 -9.69 7.33 -23.25
N ARG A 144 -8.72 8.02 -23.84
CA ARG A 144 -7.78 7.39 -24.77
C ARG A 144 -6.68 6.67 -23.99
N VAL A 145 -6.59 5.35 -24.14
CA VAL A 145 -5.50 4.56 -23.58
C VAL A 145 -4.38 4.49 -24.62
N HIS A 146 -3.27 5.19 -24.38
CA HIS A 146 -2.12 5.13 -25.27
C HIS A 146 -1.34 3.83 -25.05
N GLN A 147 -1.12 3.06 -26.12
CA GLN A 147 -0.49 1.73 -26.05
C GLN A 147 0.91 1.74 -25.41
N ASN A 148 1.66 2.83 -25.57
CA ASN A 148 3.00 2.99 -24.98
C ASN A 148 3.01 3.12 -23.45
N LEU A 149 1.85 3.32 -22.81
CA LEU A 149 1.73 3.38 -21.35
C LEU A 149 1.57 1.99 -20.70
N GLY A 150 1.29 0.93 -21.47
CA GLY A 150 1.16 -0.43 -20.95
C GLY A 150 0.00 -0.60 -19.95
N LEU A 151 -1.17 -0.02 -20.28
CA LEU A 151 -2.38 0.00 -19.46
C LEU A 151 -3.47 -0.91 -20.05
N GLY A 152 -4.57 -1.11 -19.32
CA GLY A 152 -5.69 -1.96 -19.76
C GLY A 152 -5.46 -3.45 -19.50
N ASP A 153 -4.58 -3.79 -18.57
CA ASP A 153 -4.16 -5.14 -18.21
C ASP A 153 -4.38 -5.47 -16.71
N ALA A 154 -5.11 -4.62 -15.98
CA ALA A 154 -5.33 -4.79 -14.55
C ALA A 154 -6.20 -6.02 -14.25
N GLN A 155 -5.66 -6.98 -13.50
CA GLN A 155 -6.46 -8.03 -12.86
C GLN A 155 -7.22 -7.49 -11.65
N PHE A 156 -6.60 -6.58 -10.90
CA PHE A 156 -7.22 -5.88 -9.79
C PHE A 156 -6.59 -4.49 -9.58
N SER A 157 -7.25 -3.65 -8.78
CA SER A 157 -6.68 -2.39 -8.31
C SER A 157 -7.06 -2.11 -6.87
N VAL A 158 -6.25 -1.35 -6.15
CA VAL A 158 -6.40 -1.12 -4.71
C VAL A 158 -6.23 0.36 -4.38
N LEU A 159 -6.98 0.84 -3.40
CA LEU A 159 -6.82 2.14 -2.77
C LEU A 159 -7.10 2.05 -1.26
N TYR A 160 -6.72 3.09 -0.52
CA TYR A 160 -7.00 3.21 0.91
C TYR A 160 -7.92 4.39 1.15
N SER A 161 -9.19 4.13 1.49
CA SER A 161 -10.20 5.19 1.59
C SER A 161 -10.13 5.92 2.93
N ALA A 162 -9.73 7.19 2.90
CA ALA A 162 -9.81 8.09 4.06
C ALA A 162 -11.19 8.76 4.21
N ILE A 163 -12.15 8.47 3.32
CA ILE A 163 -13.48 9.12 3.26
C ILE A 163 -14.63 8.11 3.43
N GLY A 164 -14.33 6.98 4.05
CA GLY A 164 -15.31 5.93 4.36
C GLY A 164 -15.57 4.94 3.21
N PRO A 165 -16.54 4.01 3.43
CA PRO A 165 -16.77 2.86 2.55
C PRO A 165 -17.46 3.21 1.23
N GLU A 166 -18.38 4.18 1.25
CA GLU A 166 -19.36 4.32 0.17
C GLU A 166 -18.83 5.04 -1.07
N PHE A 167 -17.92 6.00 -0.90
CA PHE A 167 -17.54 6.89 -1.99
C PHE A 167 -16.96 6.13 -3.17
N TYR A 168 -15.91 5.34 -2.93
CA TYR A 168 -15.24 4.58 -3.99
C TYR A 168 -16.07 3.38 -4.44
N ARG A 169 -16.89 2.81 -3.55
CA ARG A 169 -17.85 1.76 -3.94
C ARG A 169 -18.83 2.24 -5.00
N ALA A 170 -19.25 3.50 -4.91
CA ALA A 170 -20.16 4.13 -5.88
C ALA A 170 -19.51 4.52 -7.22
N CYS A 171 -18.18 4.38 -7.36
CA CYS A 171 -17.41 4.85 -8.51
C CYS A 171 -17.17 3.80 -9.61
N GLY A 172 -18.10 2.88 -9.87
CA GLY A 172 -17.90 1.82 -10.88
C GLY A 172 -17.95 2.26 -12.36
N PRO A 173 -17.67 1.34 -13.29
CA PRO A 173 -17.49 1.67 -14.72
C PRO A 173 -18.79 1.97 -15.49
N SER A 174 -19.97 1.90 -14.84
CA SER A 174 -21.27 2.17 -15.46
C SER A 174 -21.92 3.46 -14.94
N ALA A 175 -23.01 3.88 -15.59
CA ALA A 175 -23.78 5.06 -15.21
C ALA A 175 -24.29 4.97 -13.76
N GLU A 176 -24.72 3.77 -13.37
CA GLU A 176 -25.24 3.47 -12.04
C GLU A 176 -24.15 3.63 -10.96
N ALA A 177 -24.59 3.90 -9.73
CA ALA A 177 -23.70 3.86 -8.58
C ALA A 177 -23.50 2.41 -8.12
N GLY A 178 -22.26 2.04 -7.81
CA GLY A 178 -21.89 0.70 -7.36
C GLY A 178 -20.73 0.14 -8.17
N ASN A 179 -20.35 -1.12 -7.92
CA ASN A 179 -19.34 -1.87 -8.68
C ASN A 179 -17.96 -1.17 -8.79
N GLY A 180 -17.66 -0.23 -7.89
CA GLY A 180 -16.34 0.36 -7.71
C GLY A 180 -15.51 -0.45 -6.71
N TRP A 181 -14.66 0.23 -5.93
CA TRP A 181 -13.79 -0.44 -4.95
C TRP A 181 -14.58 -0.90 -3.71
N LEU A 182 -14.45 -2.17 -3.37
CA LEU A 182 -15.02 -2.84 -2.21
C LEU A 182 -13.98 -2.92 -1.08
N ILE A 183 -14.39 -2.74 0.18
CA ILE A 183 -13.49 -2.91 1.32
C ILE A 183 -13.05 -4.37 1.44
N GLY A 184 -11.74 -4.61 1.47
CA GLY A 184 -11.11 -5.93 1.57
C GLY A 184 -10.51 -6.27 2.93
N GLY A 185 -10.66 -5.36 3.91
CA GLY A 185 -10.13 -5.51 5.26
C GLY A 185 -10.21 -4.15 5.96
N HIS A 186 -10.34 -4.14 7.28
CA HIS A 186 -10.45 -2.91 8.05
C HIS A 186 -10.07 -3.09 9.52
N VAL A 187 -9.32 -4.14 9.85
CA VAL A 187 -8.96 -4.44 11.25
C VAL A 187 -7.54 -3.96 11.52
N SER A 188 -7.35 -3.22 12.61
CA SER A 188 -6.02 -2.86 13.13
C SER A 188 -5.78 -3.59 14.45
N THR A 189 -4.56 -4.08 14.64
CA THR A 189 -4.05 -4.57 15.93
C THR A 189 -2.94 -3.63 16.39
N MET A 190 -3.19 -2.93 17.49
CA MET A 190 -2.40 -1.78 17.93
C MET A 190 -1.84 -1.98 19.33
N ARG A 191 -0.61 -1.48 19.53
CA ARG A 191 0.06 -1.40 20.83
C ARG A 191 0.29 0.04 21.22
N ASP A 192 -0.21 0.41 22.41
CA ASP A 192 0.15 1.67 23.08
C ASP A 192 1.40 1.42 23.93
N LEU A 193 2.52 2.04 23.55
CA LEU A 193 3.80 1.90 24.23
C LEU A 193 3.98 2.93 25.35
N ALA A 194 3.25 4.05 25.30
CA ALA A 194 3.30 5.11 26.30
C ALA A 194 2.66 4.68 27.63
N ALA A 195 1.65 3.80 27.56
CA ALA A 195 0.97 3.27 28.74
C ALA A 195 1.75 2.17 29.51
N VAL A 196 2.90 1.71 28.98
CA VAL A 196 3.65 0.59 29.56
C VAL A 196 4.96 1.11 30.15
N PRO A 197 5.19 0.96 31.48
CA PRO A 197 6.45 1.35 32.10
C PRO A 197 7.64 0.64 31.46
N VAL A 198 8.70 1.39 31.15
CA VAL A 198 9.97 0.82 30.68
C VAL A 198 10.54 -0.04 31.81
N ALA A 199 10.44 -1.35 31.69
CA ALA A 199 11.29 -2.23 32.47
C ALA A 199 12.74 -1.93 32.06
N ARG A 200 13.60 -1.60 33.03
CA ARG A 200 15.02 -1.30 32.77
C ARG A 200 15.64 -2.43 31.94
N ASP A 201 16.32 -2.05 30.87
CA ASP A 201 17.11 -2.94 30.02
C ASP A 201 17.90 -3.94 30.87
N VAL A 202 17.59 -5.22 30.70
CA VAL A 202 18.56 -6.29 30.96
C VAL A 202 19.31 -6.47 29.64
N GLY A 203 20.63 -6.31 29.71
CA GLY A 203 21.50 -6.19 28.55
C GLY A 203 21.42 -7.34 27.55
N VAL A 204 21.62 -6.95 26.30
CA VAL A 204 22.18 -7.67 25.14
C VAL A 204 22.74 -9.08 25.46
N ASP A 205 21.97 -10.10 25.08
CA ASP A 205 22.37 -11.40 24.46
C ASP A 205 21.33 -12.49 24.81
N ASP A 206 20.07 -12.33 24.37
CA ASP A 206 19.06 -13.38 24.48
C ASP A 206 19.10 -14.28 23.25
N ALA A 207 20.16 -15.09 23.14
CA ALA A 207 20.00 -16.34 22.43
C ALA A 207 18.95 -17.15 23.21
N ASP A 208 17.84 -17.49 22.57
CA ASP A 208 16.89 -18.45 23.16
C ASP A 208 17.66 -19.74 23.48
N THR A 209 17.17 -20.54 24.41
CA THR A 209 17.67 -21.89 24.76
C THR A 209 17.98 -22.80 23.56
N ALA A 210 17.45 -22.47 22.36
CA ALA A 210 17.74 -23.12 21.08
C ALA A 210 18.89 -22.50 20.24
N GLY A 211 19.56 -21.44 20.71
CA GLY A 211 20.62 -20.72 19.98
C GLY A 211 20.14 -19.78 18.87
N ARG A 212 18.84 -19.45 18.84
CA ARG A 212 18.23 -18.54 17.84
C ARG A 212 18.45 -17.09 18.25
N GLN A 213 18.70 -16.21 17.29
CA GLN A 213 18.96 -14.77 17.54
C GLN A 213 18.12 -13.88 16.63
N TRP A 214 17.56 -12.80 17.18
CA TRP A 214 16.91 -11.77 16.38
C TRP A 214 17.93 -10.78 15.83
N LYS A 215 17.83 -10.49 14.53
CA LYS A 215 18.65 -9.50 13.84
C LYS A 215 17.77 -8.39 13.29
N LEU A 216 18.11 -7.16 13.65
CA LEU A 216 17.55 -5.98 13.02
C LEU A 216 18.14 -5.78 11.62
N LEU A 217 17.30 -5.30 10.72
CA LEU A 217 17.56 -5.22 9.31
C LEU A 217 17.74 -3.76 8.90
N SER A 218 18.83 -3.48 8.21
CA SER A 218 19.03 -2.23 7.45
C SER A 218 18.05 -2.12 6.29
N LEU A 219 17.94 -0.94 5.68
CA LEU A 219 17.09 -0.74 4.51
C LEU A 219 17.48 -1.66 3.34
N ASP A 220 18.78 -1.90 3.12
CA ASP A 220 19.26 -2.76 2.04
C ASP A 220 18.95 -4.25 2.32
N GLU A 221 19.06 -4.70 3.58
CA GLU A 221 18.61 -6.04 3.97
C GLU A 221 17.09 -6.20 3.85
N VAL A 222 16.31 -5.18 4.20
CA VAL A 222 14.85 -5.22 4.00
C VAL A 222 14.46 -5.34 2.53
N LYS A 223 15.20 -4.68 1.62
CA LYS A 223 14.98 -4.85 0.17
C LYS A 223 15.20 -6.29 -0.29
N THR A 224 16.26 -6.95 0.16
CA THR A 224 16.51 -8.36 -0.19
C THR A 224 15.45 -9.29 0.42
N VAL A 225 14.95 -8.96 1.62
CA VAL A 225 13.81 -9.65 2.23
C VAL A 225 12.55 -9.50 1.38
N PHE A 226 12.24 -8.31 0.84
CA PHE A 226 11.06 -8.14 -0.02
C PHE A 226 11.13 -8.95 -1.31
N ASP A 227 12.29 -8.99 -1.96
CA ASP A 227 12.45 -9.77 -3.19
C ASP A 227 12.19 -11.26 -2.95
N ARG A 228 12.71 -11.80 -1.84
CA ARG A 228 12.47 -13.21 -1.49
C ARG A 228 11.08 -13.47 -0.93
N ASP A 229 10.54 -12.59 -0.10
CA ASP A 229 9.20 -12.76 0.47
C ASP A 229 8.13 -12.70 -0.62
N ALA A 230 8.36 -12.01 -1.75
CA ALA A 230 7.46 -12.07 -2.89
C ALA A 230 7.27 -13.51 -3.42
N GLU A 231 8.35 -14.28 -3.54
CA GLU A 231 8.29 -15.69 -3.95
C GLU A 231 7.58 -16.53 -2.88
N TRP A 232 7.90 -16.30 -1.61
CA TRP A 232 7.25 -17.00 -0.50
C TRP A 232 5.76 -16.70 -0.41
N MET A 233 5.35 -15.45 -0.64
CA MET A 233 3.95 -15.03 -0.68
C MET A 233 3.20 -15.73 -1.82
N ALA A 234 3.79 -15.86 -3.01
CA ALA A 234 3.18 -16.59 -4.12
C ALA A 234 2.96 -18.07 -3.77
N GLN A 235 3.94 -18.71 -3.13
CA GLN A 235 3.83 -20.10 -2.65
C GLN A 235 2.77 -20.24 -1.55
N ASP A 236 2.72 -19.30 -0.61
CA ASP A 236 1.73 -19.30 0.46
C ASP A 236 0.31 -19.11 -0.09
N LEU A 237 0.15 -18.28 -1.12
CA LEU A 237 -1.10 -18.08 -1.83
C LEU A 237 -1.55 -19.37 -2.52
N ALA A 238 -0.63 -20.08 -3.18
CA ALA A 238 -0.91 -21.38 -3.80
C ALA A 238 -1.38 -22.41 -2.75
N ILE A 239 -0.66 -22.56 -1.64
CA ILE A 239 -1.02 -23.48 -0.55
C ILE A 239 -2.40 -23.13 0.05
N LYS A 240 -2.65 -21.85 0.34
CA LYS A 240 -3.93 -21.41 0.89
C LYS A 240 -5.09 -21.60 -0.10
N SER A 241 -4.84 -21.37 -1.38
CA SER A 241 -5.87 -21.55 -2.42
C SER A 241 -6.26 -23.02 -2.62
N ALA A 242 -5.42 -23.97 -2.21
CA ALA A 242 -5.76 -25.40 -2.18
C ALA A 242 -6.88 -25.72 -1.17
N GLN A 243 -7.00 -24.89 -0.14
CA GLN A 243 -7.88 -25.09 1.01
C GLN A 243 -9.05 -24.10 1.02
N SER A 244 -9.10 -23.17 0.08
CA SER A 244 -10.14 -22.15 -0.03
C SER A 244 -10.98 -22.36 -1.29
N PRO A 245 -12.31 -22.21 -1.21
CA PRO A 245 -13.16 -22.17 -2.40
C PRO A 245 -13.02 -20.86 -3.19
N LYS A 246 -12.39 -19.83 -2.61
CA LYS A 246 -12.22 -18.50 -3.20
C LYS A 246 -10.98 -18.41 -4.08
N THR A 247 -11.03 -17.51 -5.06
CA THR A 247 -9.84 -17.05 -5.76
C THR A 247 -9.08 -16.06 -4.86
N LEU A 248 -7.84 -16.39 -4.50
CA LEU A 248 -7.02 -15.57 -3.62
C LEU A 248 -6.12 -14.65 -4.44
N PHE A 249 -5.88 -13.43 -3.97
CA PHE A 249 -4.96 -12.51 -4.65
C PHE A 249 -4.18 -11.63 -3.67
N THR A 250 -3.05 -11.10 -4.15
CA THR A 250 -2.23 -10.13 -3.41
C THR A 250 -1.30 -9.34 -4.32
N PHE A 251 -0.79 -8.20 -3.84
CA PHE A 251 0.38 -7.56 -4.44
C PHE A 251 1.67 -8.24 -3.97
N LEU A 252 2.74 -8.05 -4.72
CA LEU A 252 4.07 -8.45 -4.29
C LEU A 252 4.90 -7.24 -3.80
N PRO A 253 5.74 -7.41 -2.77
CA PRO A 253 6.54 -6.33 -2.20
C PRO A 253 7.83 -6.03 -2.98
N ASN A 254 8.17 -6.85 -3.98
CA ASN A 254 9.37 -6.70 -4.80
C ASN A 254 9.29 -5.48 -5.74
N HIS A 255 10.36 -5.23 -6.51
CA HIS A 255 10.43 -4.11 -7.47
C HIS A 255 10.20 -2.73 -6.83
N GLY A 256 10.74 -2.55 -5.63
CA GLY A 256 10.67 -1.29 -4.88
C GLY A 256 9.33 -1.01 -4.20
N VAL A 257 8.34 -1.90 -4.29
CA VAL A 257 7.00 -1.67 -3.71
C VAL A 257 7.05 -1.59 -2.19
N GLY A 258 7.60 -2.61 -1.52
CA GLY A 258 7.79 -2.58 -0.08
C GLY A 258 8.79 -1.49 0.35
N ALA A 259 9.86 -1.32 -0.42
CA ALA A 259 10.90 -0.33 -0.14
C ALA A 259 10.36 1.10 -0.16
N TYR A 260 9.39 1.40 -1.02
CA TYR A 260 8.73 2.70 -1.05
C TYR A 260 8.10 3.05 0.31
N ALA A 261 7.46 2.10 0.99
CA ALA A 261 6.88 2.34 2.30
C ALA A 261 7.95 2.82 3.30
N ASN A 262 9.16 2.24 3.28
CA ASN A 262 10.29 2.70 4.11
C ASN A 262 10.81 4.07 3.66
N GLU A 263 11.06 4.24 2.35
CA GLU A 263 11.60 5.48 1.78
C GLU A 263 10.64 6.67 1.93
N PHE A 264 9.34 6.43 2.06
CA PHE A 264 8.36 7.49 2.33
C PHE A 264 8.60 8.19 3.69
N ALA A 265 9.27 7.52 4.62
CA ALA A 265 9.61 8.05 5.94
C ALA A 265 10.84 8.98 5.94
N LEU A 266 11.45 9.24 4.78
CA LEU A 266 12.56 10.20 4.64
C LEU A 266 12.22 11.56 5.28
N LYS A 267 13.18 12.12 6.02
CA LYS A 267 13.06 13.43 6.66
C LYS A 267 14.09 14.40 6.08
N PHE A 268 13.72 15.68 6.08
CA PHE A 268 14.66 16.75 5.82
C PHE A 268 15.42 17.11 7.11
N THR A 269 16.73 17.16 7.02
CA THR A 269 17.61 17.74 8.03
C THR A 269 17.53 19.27 7.99
N ASN A 270 18.11 19.94 9.00
CA ASN A 270 18.11 21.40 9.09
C ASN A 270 18.87 22.07 7.92
N ASP A 271 19.86 21.40 7.35
CA ASP A 271 20.60 21.80 6.13
C ASP A 271 19.89 21.38 4.83
N GLY A 272 18.68 20.83 4.92
CA GLY A 272 17.84 20.49 3.77
C GLY A 272 18.26 19.23 3.03
N GLN A 273 19.08 18.36 3.63
CA GLN A 273 19.38 17.04 3.11
C GLN A 273 18.28 16.04 3.46
N LEU A 274 18.07 15.04 2.61
CA LEU A 274 17.12 13.97 2.89
C LEU A 274 17.86 12.77 3.49
N VAL A 275 17.40 12.33 4.65
CA VAL A 275 17.99 11.20 5.38
C VAL A 275 16.89 10.25 5.85
N MET A 276 17.24 8.97 5.96
CA MET A 276 16.40 8.02 6.66
C MET A 276 16.43 8.37 8.16
N PRO A 277 15.29 8.39 8.85
CA PRO A 277 15.26 8.77 10.26
C PRO A 277 15.90 7.72 11.18
N PHE A 278 16.00 6.47 10.74
CA PHE A 278 16.42 5.31 11.53
C PHE A 278 17.32 4.38 10.72
N ASP A 279 18.12 3.60 11.43
CA ASP A 279 19.04 2.61 10.85
C ASP A 279 18.39 1.23 10.62
N SER A 280 17.23 0.97 11.25
CA SER A 280 16.54 -0.33 11.18
C SER A 280 15.10 -0.21 10.69
N TRP A 281 14.74 -1.10 9.76
CA TRP A 281 13.45 -1.09 9.04
C TRP A 281 12.74 -2.46 9.06
N GLY A 282 13.33 -3.42 9.78
CA GLY A 282 12.78 -4.75 9.95
C GLY A 282 13.56 -5.56 10.98
N VAL A 283 13.04 -6.75 11.26
CA VAL A 283 13.68 -7.75 12.11
C VAL A 283 13.48 -9.12 11.49
N MET A 284 14.47 -10.01 11.65
CA MET A 284 14.41 -11.40 11.22
C MET A 284 14.99 -12.32 12.29
N LEU A 285 14.35 -13.46 12.48
CA LEU A 285 14.86 -14.54 13.32
C LEU A 285 15.93 -15.32 12.56
N LEU A 286 17.14 -15.36 13.12
CA LEU A 286 18.24 -16.18 12.63
C LEU A 286 18.21 -17.55 13.33
N PRO A 287 18.14 -18.66 12.59
CA PRO A 287 18.28 -20.00 13.14
C PRO A 287 19.65 -20.20 13.80
N SER A 288 19.73 -21.18 14.70
CA SER A 288 20.98 -21.53 15.38
C SER A 288 22.11 -21.82 14.38
N GLY A 289 23.28 -21.23 14.64
CA GLY A 289 24.45 -21.35 13.77
C GLY A 289 24.41 -20.54 12.47
N THR A 290 23.37 -19.73 12.26
CA THR A 290 23.25 -18.81 11.11
C THR A 290 23.48 -17.37 11.54
N SER A 291 24.37 -16.65 10.87
CA SER A 291 24.63 -15.23 11.15
C SER A 291 24.21 -14.29 10.01
N SER A 292 23.81 -14.83 8.86
CA SER A 292 23.51 -14.07 7.65
C SER A 292 22.03 -14.10 7.29
N VAL A 293 21.46 -12.95 6.96
CA VAL A 293 20.11 -12.83 6.40
C VAL A 293 20.00 -13.62 5.09
N ALA A 294 21.05 -13.62 4.26
CA ALA A 294 21.05 -14.32 2.99
C ALA A 294 20.85 -15.84 3.17
N ASP A 295 21.46 -16.43 4.19
CA ASP A 295 21.34 -17.87 4.46
C ASP A 295 19.91 -18.24 4.89
N VAL A 296 19.27 -17.39 5.69
CA VAL A 296 17.85 -17.57 6.07
C VAL A 296 16.96 -17.48 4.84
N LEU A 297 17.20 -16.48 3.99
CA LEU A 297 16.42 -16.29 2.76
C LEU A 297 16.61 -17.46 1.77
N GLN A 298 17.78 -18.09 1.71
CA GLN A 298 18.03 -19.25 0.85
C GLN A 298 17.38 -20.55 1.36
N ASN A 299 16.92 -20.61 2.61
CA ASN A 299 16.30 -21.80 3.19
C ASN A 299 14.85 -22.00 2.68
N GLU A 300 14.69 -22.95 1.74
CA GLU A 300 13.39 -23.30 1.14
C GLU A 300 12.35 -23.85 2.13
N SER A 301 12.77 -24.41 3.27
CA SER A 301 11.82 -25.03 4.21
C SER A 301 10.90 -24.00 4.85
N ARG A 302 11.40 -22.78 5.11
CA ARG A 302 10.67 -21.61 5.67
C ARG A 302 9.93 -21.86 6.99
N LYS A 303 9.95 -23.08 7.54
CA LYS A 303 9.11 -23.52 8.66
C LYS A 303 9.32 -22.70 9.93
N GLU A 304 10.53 -22.19 10.11
CA GLU A 304 10.91 -21.38 11.26
C GLU A 304 11.15 -19.91 10.91
N ALA A 305 10.87 -19.49 9.67
CA ALA A 305 11.10 -18.12 9.24
C ALA A 305 10.15 -17.17 9.97
N ALA A 306 10.72 -16.24 10.74
CA ALA A 306 10.00 -15.15 11.35
C ALA A 306 10.65 -13.83 10.94
N LEU A 307 9.84 -12.91 10.43
CA LEU A 307 10.30 -11.57 10.07
C LEU A 307 9.17 -10.57 10.18
N ALA A 308 9.54 -9.33 10.40
CA ALA A 308 8.67 -8.19 10.18
C ALA A 308 9.45 -7.05 9.54
N THR A 309 8.77 -6.26 8.73
CA THR A 309 9.27 -4.98 8.22
C THR A 309 8.33 -3.87 8.67
N TRP A 310 8.82 -2.65 8.78
CA TRP A 310 8.02 -1.52 9.22
C TRP A 310 8.40 -0.21 8.55
N SER A 311 7.49 0.75 8.64
CA SER A 311 7.73 2.16 8.36
C SER A 311 7.16 3.03 9.49
N VAL A 312 7.09 4.33 9.25
CA VAL A 312 6.57 5.33 10.17
C VAL A 312 5.31 5.95 9.58
N ASP A 313 4.28 6.12 10.40
CA ASP A 313 3.15 6.94 9.99
C ASP A 313 3.52 8.42 10.05
N VAL A 314 3.65 9.05 8.88
CA VAL A 314 3.96 10.49 8.76
C VAL A 314 2.71 11.38 8.73
N PHE A 315 1.52 10.79 8.79
CA PHE A 315 0.24 11.51 8.76
C PHE A 315 -0.40 11.64 10.15
N ARG A 316 -0.04 10.74 11.08
CA ARG A 316 -0.52 10.80 12.46
C ARG A 316 0.28 11.81 13.29
N SER A 317 -0.40 12.45 14.24
CA SER A 317 0.23 13.31 15.24
C SER A 317 1.02 12.51 16.27
N THR A 318 0.58 11.29 16.56
CA THR A 318 1.29 10.37 17.45
C THR A 318 2.39 9.66 16.66
N PRO A 319 3.65 9.62 17.14
CA PRO A 319 4.70 8.81 16.53
C PRO A 319 4.33 7.32 16.54
N THR A 320 3.97 6.79 15.38
CA THR A 320 3.48 5.41 15.23
C THR A 320 4.41 4.64 14.28
N LEU A 321 4.93 3.50 14.76
CA LEU A 321 5.55 2.49 13.90
C LEU A 321 4.45 1.67 13.23
N VAL A 322 4.53 1.49 11.92
CA VAL A 322 3.52 0.73 11.18
C VAL A 322 4.19 -0.47 10.54
N VAL A 323 3.75 -1.67 10.92
CA VAL A 323 4.26 -2.91 10.34
C VAL A 323 3.76 -3.00 8.89
N THR A 324 4.72 -3.10 7.97
CA THR A 324 4.46 -3.13 6.53
C THR A 324 4.33 -4.56 6.03
N ARG A 325 5.02 -5.53 6.64
CA ARG A 325 4.93 -6.95 6.31
C ARG A 325 5.25 -7.80 7.52
N LEU A 326 4.52 -8.89 7.75
CA LEU A 326 4.77 -9.82 8.87
C LEU A 326 4.67 -11.29 8.43
N ARG A 327 5.66 -12.09 8.81
CA ARG A 327 5.64 -13.55 8.66
C ARG A 327 6.07 -14.17 10.00
N ALA A 328 5.24 -15.06 10.50
CA ALA A 328 5.44 -15.73 11.77
C ALA A 328 4.69 -17.08 11.77
N THR A 329 5.00 -17.91 12.76
CA THR A 329 4.19 -19.06 13.17
C THR A 329 3.55 -18.76 14.52
N THR A 330 2.63 -19.60 14.98
CA THR A 330 2.07 -19.52 16.34
C THR A 330 3.16 -19.60 17.42
N ASP A 331 4.27 -20.26 17.13
CA ASP A 331 5.35 -20.52 18.10
C ASP A 331 6.26 -19.30 18.28
N ASN A 332 6.40 -18.45 17.26
CA ASN A 332 7.32 -17.32 17.27
C ASN A 332 6.64 -15.94 17.16
N VAL A 333 5.32 -15.88 16.99
CA VAL A 333 4.60 -14.60 16.86
C VAL A 333 4.75 -13.73 18.12
N VAL A 334 4.72 -14.31 19.31
CA VAL A 334 4.84 -13.55 20.57
C VAL A 334 6.22 -12.89 20.67
N SER A 335 7.29 -13.65 20.41
CA SER A 335 8.65 -13.10 20.44
C SER A 335 8.90 -12.10 19.30
N LEU A 336 8.29 -12.31 18.13
CA LEU A 336 8.32 -11.32 17.05
C LEU A 336 7.67 -9.99 17.45
N LEU A 337 6.49 -10.04 18.09
CA LEU A 337 5.81 -8.85 18.59
C LEU A 337 6.67 -8.13 19.64
N ASP A 338 7.33 -8.87 20.54
CA ASP A 338 8.24 -8.28 21.53
C ASP A 338 9.40 -7.53 20.84
N GLU A 339 10.00 -8.08 19.79
CA GLU A 339 11.07 -7.41 19.04
C GLU A 339 10.59 -6.17 18.28
N ILE A 340 9.36 -6.19 17.75
CA ILE A 340 8.75 -5.01 17.14
C ILE A 340 8.53 -3.91 18.20
N GLU A 341 8.06 -4.26 19.40
CA GLU A 341 7.91 -3.30 20.50
C GLU A 341 9.27 -2.72 20.93
N LYS A 342 10.32 -3.56 21.05
CA LYS A 342 11.68 -3.11 21.39
C LYS A 342 12.21 -2.13 20.34
N ALA A 343 12.09 -2.47 19.05
CA ALA A 343 12.50 -1.59 17.96
C ALA A 343 11.73 -0.26 17.99
N ALA A 344 10.41 -0.30 18.16
CA ALA A 344 9.57 0.88 18.26
C ALA A 344 10.00 1.80 19.41
N ARG A 345 10.25 1.25 20.60
CA ARG A 345 10.71 2.02 21.77
C ARG A 345 12.07 2.66 21.54
N ARG A 346 13.01 1.93 20.94
CA ARG A 346 14.35 2.44 20.64
C ARG A 346 14.30 3.66 19.71
N GLU A 347 13.41 3.63 18.72
CA GLU A 347 13.23 4.74 17.78
C GLU A 347 12.28 5.85 18.31
N GLY A 348 11.84 5.77 19.57
CA GLY A 348 10.99 6.78 20.21
C GLY A 348 9.54 6.78 19.73
N MET A 349 9.05 5.66 19.20
CA MET A 349 7.65 5.51 18.80
C MET A 349 6.78 5.29 20.04
N LEU A 350 5.59 5.91 20.04
CA LEU A 350 4.62 5.80 21.13
C LEU A 350 3.58 4.70 20.85
N GLU A 351 3.43 4.31 19.59
CA GLU A 351 2.45 3.33 19.16
C GLU A 351 3.04 2.37 18.12
N VAL A 352 2.49 1.16 18.06
CA VAL A 352 2.69 0.23 16.94
C VAL A 352 1.32 -0.13 16.35
N ASP A 353 1.20 -0.11 15.02
CA ASP A 353 -0.01 -0.51 14.29
C ASP A 353 0.31 -1.64 13.31
N ILE A 354 -0.46 -2.73 13.38
CA ILE A 354 -0.43 -3.85 12.42
C ILE A 354 -1.80 -3.98 11.76
N LEU A 355 -1.83 -3.74 10.46
CA LEU A 355 -3.05 -3.86 9.67
C LEU A 355 -3.33 -5.32 9.33
N ASN A 356 -4.58 -5.77 9.56
CA ASN A 356 -5.09 -7.10 9.23
C ASN A 356 -4.23 -8.25 9.78
N LEU A 357 -3.78 -8.13 11.04
CA LEU A 357 -3.09 -9.22 11.74
C LEU A 357 -3.97 -10.49 11.72
N PRO A 358 -3.46 -11.67 11.31
CA PRO A 358 -4.23 -12.90 11.28
C PRO A 358 -4.91 -13.22 12.61
N GLU A 359 -6.14 -13.72 12.60
CA GLU A 359 -6.93 -13.98 13.82
C GLU A 359 -6.19 -14.87 14.83
N ALA A 360 -5.47 -15.89 14.35
CA ALA A 360 -4.62 -16.75 15.18
C ALA A 360 -3.54 -15.98 15.95
N PHE A 361 -3.04 -14.88 15.40
CA PHE A 361 -2.03 -14.03 16.03
C PHE A 361 -2.64 -12.94 16.90
N GLN A 362 -3.88 -12.49 16.60
CA GLN A 362 -4.59 -11.53 17.43
C GLN A 362 -4.83 -12.05 18.85
N ALA A 363 -5.11 -13.36 19.01
CA ALA A 363 -5.29 -13.95 20.33
C ALA A 363 -4.02 -13.80 21.19
N ALA A 364 -2.86 -14.19 20.65
CA ALA A 364 -1.57 -14.04 21.31
C ALA A 364 -1.21 -12.56 21.57
N ALA A 365 -1.51 -11.67 20.63
CA ALA A 365 -1.28 -10.24 20.78
C ALA A 365 -2.13 -9.64 21.93
N ARG A 366 -3.40 -10.05 22.06
CA ARG A 366 -4.30 -9.58 23.13
C ARG A 366 -3.78 -9.94 24.52
N GLU A 367 -3.23 -11.14 24.70
CA GLU A 367 -2.61 -11.56 25.96
C GLU A 367 -1.40 -10.69 26.35
N ARG A 368 -0.73 -10.09 25.35
CA ARG A 368 0.36 -9.12 25.55
C ARG A 368 -0.11 -7.66 25.62
N GLY A 369 -1.43 -7.43 25.65
CA GLY A 369 -2.02 -6.10 25.79
C GLY A 369 -2.09 -5.30 24.49
N TRP A 370 -2.04 -5.96 23.33
CA TRP A 370 -2.43 -5.36 22.07
C TRP A 370 -3.96 -5.29 21.97
N LYS A 371 -4.46 -4.25 21.30
CA LYS A 371 -5.90 -4.03 21.10
C LYS A 371 -6.23 -4.18 19.63
N THR A 372 -7.24 -4.98 19.32
CA THR A 372 -7.76 -5.13 17.96
C THR A 372 -9.08 -4.39 17.82
N PHE A 373 -9.24 -3.62 16.74
CA PHE A 373 -10.47 -2.86 16.48
C PHE A 373 -10.70 -2.63 14.98
N ASP A 374 -11.96 -2.37 14.63
CA ASP A 374 -12.37 -1.94 13.30
C ASP A 374 -11.97 -0.49 13.06
N ARG A 375 -11.26 -0.26 11.97
CA ARG A 375 -10.87 1.06 11.50
C ARG A 375 -12.05 1.76 10.86
N THR A 376 -12.06 3.08 10.99
CA THR A 376 -13.01 3.97 10.32
C THR A 376 -12.36 4.81 9.22
N ASP A 377 -11.02 4.78 9.15
CA ASP A 377 -10.22 5.54 8.20
C ASP A 377 -9.16 4.68 7.50
N TYR A 378 -8.68 5.19 6.36
CA TYR A 378 -7.71 4.53 5.49
C TYR A 378 -8.08 3.09 5.14
N LEU A 379 -9.35 2.86 4.79
CA LEU A 379 -9.93 1.53 4.58
C LEU A 379 -9.36 0.87 3.31
N PRO A 380 -8.60 -0.24 3.42
CA PRO A 380 -8.14 -1.00 2.26
C PRO A 380 -9.33 -1.43 1.38
N SER A 381 -9.34 -0.97 0.15
CA SER A 381 -10.42 -1.21 -0.80
C SER A 381 -9.86 -1.71 -2.11
N PHE A 382 -10.43 -2.77 -2.68
CA PHE A 382 -10.01 -3.36 -3.93
C PHE A 382 -11.12 -3.33 -4.98
N LYS A 383 -10.74 -3.30 -6.26
CA LYS A 383 -11.61 -3.62 -7.37
C LYS A 383 -11.05 -4.84 -8.09
N TRP A 384 -11.86 -5.89 -8.20
CA TRP A 384 -11.58 -7.07 -9.01
C TRP A 384 -12.08 -6.88 -10.44
N TYR A 385 -11.23 -7.23 -11.42
CA TYR A 385 -11.55 -7.21 -12.86
C TYR A 385 -11.51 -8.60 -13.50
N GLY A 386 -11.36 -9.67 -12.72
CA GLY A 386 -11.49 -11.05 -13.20
C GLY A 386 -12.94 -11.46 -13.40
N GLU A 387 -13.14 -12.71 -13.85
CA GLU A 387 -14.47 -13.26 -14.13
C GLU A 387 -15.25 -13.62 -12.85
N GLU A 388 -14.54 -13.83 -11.74
CA GLU A 388 -15.15 -14.14 -10.44
C GLU A 388 -15.96 -12.97 -9.88
N LYS A 389 -16.97 -13.31 -9.07
CA LYS A 389 -17.73 -12.31 -8.31
C LYS A 389 -16.89 -11.81 -7.15
N GLU A 390 -17.23 -10.62 -6.65
CA GLU A 390 -16.51 -9.98 -5.54
C GLU A 390 -16.51 -10.82 -4.26
N ASP A 391 -17.57 -11.58 -3.99
CA ASP A 391 -17.66 -12.45 -2.82
C ASP A 391 -16.84 -13.75 -2.96
N ASP A 392 -16.50 -14.11 -4.21
CA ASP A 392 -15.73 -15.30 -4.58
C ASP A 392 -14.22 -15.02 -4.59
N VAL A 393 -13.78 -13.80 -4.27
CA VAL A 393 -12.38 -13.42 -4.18
C VAL A 393 -11.98 -12.97 -2.78
N GLU A 394 -10.71 -13.11 -2.45
CA GLU A 394 -10.17 -12.69 -1.14
C GLU A 394 -8.76 -12.12 -1.29
N TRP A 395 -8.57 -10.92 -0.73
CA TRP A 395 -7.28 -10.25 -0.70
C TRP A 395 -6.48 -10.69 0.52
N LEU A 396 -5.36 -11.36 0.29
CA LEU A 396 -4.42 -11.74 1.34
C LEU A 396 -3.21 -10.79 1.39
N PHE A 397 -2.54 -10.77 2.54
CA PHE A 397 -1.37 -9.92 2.80
C PHE A 397 -1.67 -8.44 2.50
N SER A 398 -2.78 -7.94 3.05
CA SER A 398 -3.25 -6.57 2.87
C SER A 398 -2.65 -5.61 3.91
N GLU A 399 -1.42 -5.90 4.38
CA GLU A 399 -0.65 -4.99 5.22
C GLU A 399 -0.22 -3.73 4.43
N ARG A 400 0.51 -2.81 5.09
CA ARG A 400 0.80 -1.49 4.51
C ARG A 400 1.92 -1.48 3.45
N PHE A 401 2.62 -2.58 3.18
CA PHE A 401 3.70 -2.57 2.16
C PHE A 401 3.22 -2.17 0.76
N CYS A 402 1.96 -2.49 0.42
CA CYS A 402 1.38 -2.16 -0.88
C CYS A 402 0.67 -0.80 -0.89
N TRP A 403 0.86 0.01 0.15
CA TRP A 403 0.34 1.35 0.21
C TRP A 403 1.09 2.26 -0.79
N CYS A 404 0.39 2.50 -1.90
CA CYS A 404 0.67 3.46 -2.99
C CYS A 404 2.09 3.45 -3.53
#